data_AF-A0A8T0QLB5-F1
#
_entry.id   AF-A0A8T0QLB5-F1
#
_cell.length_a   1.000
_cell.length_b   1.000
_cell.length_c   1.000
_cell.angle_alpha   90.00
_cell.angle_beta   90.00
_cell.angle_gamma   90.00
#
_symmetry.space_group_name_H-M   'P 1'
#
loop_
_entity.id
_entity.type
_entity.pdbx_description
1 polymer ?
#
loop_
_entity_poly.entity_id
_entity_poly.type
_entity_poly.pdbx_seq_one_letter_code
_entity_poly.pdbx_strand_id
1 'polypeptide(L)'
;MRHPLVATSLGEASPSSPRARAPQSPSESLGLQIPAVPMSARRQAWQFAAALVFFHGSEYVLAAAFHGRRNVTATSLLISKQYVLAMSFAMLEHLTEILIFPEVKEYWFVSNIGLLMVLIGEIIRKLAVVTAGRAFTHVIRIYHEDQHQLITHGVYRFMRHPGYSGFLIWAVGTQVMLCNPVSTVAFTYVLWRFFSKRIPYPAERTSYIPSLMSF
;
A
#
# COMPACT_ATOMS: atom_id res chain seq x y z
N MET A 1 43.04 -67.96 42.74
CA MET A 1 43.96 -69.10 42.49
C MET A 1 43.45 -69.88 41.29
N ARG A 2 44.31 -70.03 40.27
CA ARG A 2 44.40 -71.07 39.22
C ARG A 2 43.24 -71.30 38.23
N HIS A 3 43.55 -70.94 36.97
CA HIS A 3 43.01 -71.46 35.69
C HIS A 3 43.42 -72.95 35.48
N PRO A 4 42.77 -73.74 34.59
CA PRO A 4 43.09 -73.80 33.13
C PRO A 4 41.85 -74.03 32.20
N LEU A 5 41.71 -73.42 31.01
CA LEU A 5 42.22 -73.67 29.63
C LEU A 5 41.53 -74.80 28.82
N VAL A 6 41.49 -74.56 27.48
CA VAL A 6 41.13 -75.42 26.30
C VAL A 6 39.71 -75.12 25.75
N ALA A 7 39.41 -74.86 24.46
CA ALA A 7 40.17 -74.90 23.20
C ALA A 7 39.58 -73.95 22.11
N THR A 8 40.45 -73.73 21.13
CA THR A 8 40.41 -73.04 19.83
C THR A 8 39.24 -73.36 18.88
N SER A 9 38.74 -72.35 18.14
CA SER A 9 38.53 -72.47 16.69
C SER A 9 38.58 -71.08 16.01
N LEU A 10 39.55 -70.89 15.13
CA LEU A 10 39.70 -69.75 14.23
C LEU A 10 38.66 -69.88 13.11
N GLY A 11 37.78 -68.89 12.98
CA GLY A 11 36.88 -68.72 11.83
C GLY A 11 37.30 -67.48 11.06
N GLU A 12 37.75 -67.70 9.83
CA GLU A 12 38.27 -66.72 8.88
C GLU A 12 37.29 -65.57 8.60
N ALA A 13 37.79 -64.32 8.68
CA ALA A 13 37.09 -63.14 8.20
C ALA A 13 37.27 -63.02 6.68
N SER A 14 36.18 -63.13 5.92
CA SER A 14 36.14 -62.87 4.48
C SER A 14 36.16 -61.36 4.20
N PRO A 15 37.03 -60.83 3.32
CA PRO A 15 37.10 -59.40 3.05
C PRO A 15 35.97 -58.97 2.11
N SER A 16 35.03 -58.18 2.62
CA SER A 16 34.00 -57.53 1.82
C SER A 16 34.63 -56.55 0.82
N SER A 17 34.40 -56.79 -0.47
CA SER A 17 34.81 -55.97 -1.61
C SER A 17 34.40 -54.49 -1.45
N PRO A 18 35.27 -53.51 -1.79
CA PRO A 18 34.90 -52.10 -1.78
C PRO A 18 33.98 -51.81 -2.97
N ARG A 19 32.70 -51.54 -2.68
CA ARG A 19 31.71 -51.13 -3.67
C ARG A 19 32.13 -49.78 -4.28
N ALA A 20 32.67 -49.80 -5.49
CA ALA A 20 33.02 -48.61 -6.26
C ALA A 20 31.79 -47.69 -6.37
N ARG A 21 31.88 -46.49 -5.80
CA ARG A 21 30.85 -45.45 -5.90
C ARG A 21 30.97 -44.84 -7.30
N ALA A 22 29.98 -45.11 -8.15
CA ALA A 22 29.88 -44.48 -9.46
C ALA A 22 29.85 -42.94 -9.32
N PRO A 23 30.45 -42.19 -10.24
CA PRO A 23 30.48 -40.73 -10.18
C PRO A 23 29.05 -40.19 -10.32
N GLN A 24 28.63 -39.37 -9.35
CA GLN A 24 27.41 -38.59 -9.48
C GLN A 24 27.62 -37.58 -10.61
N SER A 25 26.82 -37.68 -11.66
CA SER A 25 26.79 -36.68 -12.74
C SER A 25 26.23 -35.36 -12.18
N PRO A 26 26.90 -34.21 -12.36
CA PRO A 26 26.33 -32.92 -11.99
C PRO A 26 25.33 -32.52 -13.07
N SER A 27 24.10 -33.03 -13.00
CA SER A 27 22.97 -32.35 -13.63
C SER A 27 22.45 -31.31 -12.64
N GLU A 28 23.27 -30.30 -12.35
CA GLU A 28 22.76 -29.04 -11.83
C GLU A 28 21.99 -28.40 -12.99
N SER A 29 20.71 -28.73 -13.07
CA SER A 29 19.78 -27.92 -13.82
C SER A 29 19.86 -26.53 -13.21
N LEU A 30 20.43 -25.59 -13.97
CA LEU A 30 20.38 -24.15 -13.72
C LEU A 30 18.93 -23.67 -13.93
N GLY A 31 17.97 -24.30 -13.25
CA GLY A 31 16.61 -23.83 -13.15
C GLY A 31 16.67 -22.54 -12.36
N LEU A 32 16.23 -21.45 -12.98
CA LEU A 32 16.02 -20.18 -12.31
C LEU A 32 15.17 -20.43 -11.05
N GLN A 33 15.82 -20.54 -9.88
CA GLN A 33 15.11 -20.66 -8.61
C GLN A 33 14.49 -19.29 -8.35
N ILE A 34 13.25 -19.09 -8.81
CA ILE A 34 12.50 -17.89 -8.46
C ILE A 34 12.34 -17.91 -6.94
N PRO A 35 12.89 -16.92 -6.22
CA PRO A 35 12.77 -16.89 -4.76
C PRO A 35 11.29 -16.87 -4.38
N ALA A 36 10.91 -17.72 -3.44
CA ALA A 36 9.53 -17.79 -2.97
C ALA A 36 9.11 -16.43 -2.40
N VAL A 37 8.01 -15.87 -2.92
CA VAL A 37 7.51 -14.56 -2.47
C VAL A 37 7.11 -14.65 -0.99
N PRO A 38 7.65 -13.78 -0.11
CA PRO A 38 7.31 -13.80 1.30
C PRO A 38 5.80 -13.60 1.55
N MET A 39 5.27 -14.28 2.56
CA MET A 39 3.84 -14.18 2.91
C MET A 39 3.45 -12.74 3.31
N SER A 40 4.37 -12.03 3.95
CA SER A 40 4.25 -10.61 4.30
C SER A 40 4.01 -9.73 3.06
N ALA A 41 4.83 -9.88 2.02
CA ALA A 41 4.74 -9.16 0.76
C ALA A 41 3.41 -9.45 0.03
N ARG A 42 2.99 -10.72 -0.01
CA ARG A 42 1.69 -11.09 -0.59
C ARG A 42 0.52 -10.45 0.15
N ARG A 43 0.55 -10.45 1.49
CA ARG A 43 -0.45 -9.79 2.33
C ARG A 43 -0.50 -8.30 2.03
N GLN A 44 0.65 -7.64 1.95
CA GLN A 44 0.78 -6.22 1.66
C GLN A 44 0.16 -5.86 0.29
N ALA A 45 0.43 -6.65 -0.75
CA ALA A 45 -0.15 -6.45 -2.08
C ALA A 45 -1.69 -6.57 -2.07
N TRP A 46 -2.25 -7.57 -1.38
CA TRP A 46 -3.69 -7.72 -1.23
C TRP A 46 -4.33 -6.58 -0.42
N GLN A 47 -3.68 -6.16 0.67
CA GLN A 47 -4.12 -5.00 1.45
C GLN A 47 -4.11 -3.72 0.62
N PHE A 48 -3.08 -3.53 -0.22
CA PHE A 48 -2.99 -2.40 -1.13
C PHE A 48 -4.13 -2.42 -2.16
N ALA A 49 -4.36 -3.55 -2.83
CA ALA A 49 -5.48 -3.69 -3.77
C ALA A 49 -6.84 -3.42 -3.09
N ALA A 50 -7.05 -3.98 -1.90
CA ALA A 50 -8.26 -3.73 -1.11
C ALA A 50 -8.42 -2.25 -0.73
N ALA A 51 -7.33 -1.58 -0.32
CA ALA A 51 -7.35 -0.16 0.00
C ALA A 51 -7.70 0.70 -1.22
N LEU A 52 -7.16 0.40 -2.40
CA LEU A 52 -7.50 1.11 -3.64
C LEU A 52 -8.99 0.91 -4.01
N VAL A 53 -9.46 -0.34 -4.00
CA VAL A 53 -10.86 -0.67 -4.31
C VAL A 53 -11.81 0.01 -3.34
N PHE A 54 -11.52 -0.06 -2.04
CA PHE A 54 -12.33 0.58 -1.02
C PHE A 54 -12.33 2.10 -1.16
N PHE A 55 -11.15 2.73 -1.33
CA PHE A 55 -11.02 4.18 -1.47
C PHE A 55 -11.89 4.70 -2.62
N HIS A 56 -11.70 4.15 -3.83
CA HIS A 56 -12.41 4.60 -5.02
C HIS A 56 -13.89 4.20 -5.02
N GLY A 57 -14.20 2.98 -4.58
CA GLY A 57 -15.58 2.50 -4.51
C GLY A 57 -16.43 3.32 -3.54
N SER A 58 -15.89 3.61 -2.36
CA SER A 58 -16.59 4.44 -1.36
C SER A 58 -16.72 5.90 -1.79
N GLU A 59 -15.70 6.51 -2.41
CA GLU A 59 -15.80 7.87 -2.97
C GLU A 59 -16.89 7.94 -4.06
N TYR A 60 -16.94 6.95 -4.95
CA TYR A 60 -17.98 6.88 -5.99
C TYR A 60 -19.38 6.74 -5.38
N VAL A 61 -19.55 5.84 -4.40
CA VAL A 61 -20.83 5.63 -3.71
C VAL A 61 -21.28 6.91 -3.00
N LEU A 62 -20.38 7.59 -2.28
CA LEU A 62 -20.69 8.84 -1.59
C LEU A 62 -21.01 9.96 -2.58
N ALA A 63 -20.25 10.09 -3.67
CA ALA A 63 -20.53 11.05 -4.73
C ALA A 63 -21.92 10.80 -5.32
N ALA A 64 -22.27 9.54 -5.62
CA ALA A 64 -23.57 9.15 -6.14
C ALA A 64 -24.72 9.39 -5.15
N ALA A 65 -24.46 9.22 -3.85
CA ALA A 65 -25.44 9.47 -2.80
C ALA A 65 -25.75 10.97 -2.64
N PHE A 66 -24.74 11.83 -2.66
CA PHE A 66 -24.93 13.28 -2.45
C PHE A 66 -25.33 14.05 -3.72
N HIS A 67 -24.81 13.65 -4.90
CA HIS A 67 -24.99 14.38 -6.16
C HIS A 67 -25.96 13.69 -7.13
N GLY A 68 -26.38 12.46 -6.82
CA GLY A 68 -27.28 11.65 -7.64
C GLY A 68 -26.54 10.86 -8.73
N ARG A 69 -26.93 9.59 -8.91
CA ARG A 69 -26.27 8.64 -9.85
C ARG A 69 -26.14 9.13 -11.29
N ARG A 70 -27.09 9.94 -11.77
CA ARG A 70 -27.07 10.48 -13.15
C ARG A 70 -25.99 11.55 -13.37
N ASN A 71 -25.48 12.16 -12.31
CA ASN A 71 -24.50 13.24 -12.36
C ASN A 71 -23.05 12.77 -12.07
N VAL A 72 -22.86 11.47 -11.84
CA VAL A 72 -21.57 10.89 -11.45
C VAL A 72 -21.03 10.06 -12.62
N THR A 73 -19.97 10.54 -13.24
CA THR A 73 -19.28 9.86 -14.35
C THR A 73 -18.00 9.18 -13.88
N ALA A 74 -17.30 8.45 -14.77
CA ALA A 74 -16.04 7.76 -14.46
C ALA A 74 -14.94 8.68 -13.91
N THR A 75 -14.99 10.00 -14.19
CA THR A 75 -14.06 10.98 -13.60
C THR A 75 -14.24 11.13 -12.09
N SER A 76 -15.42 10.76 -11.56
CA SER A 76 -15.71 10.75 -10.12
C SER A 76 -15.00 9.62 -9.38
N LEU A 77 -14.39 8.65 -10.09
CA LEU A 77 -13.51 7.67 -9.49
C LEU A 77 -12.15 8.28 -9.11
N LEU A 78 -11.82 9.51 -9.54
CA LEU A 78 -10.59 10.20 -9.15
C LEU A 78 -9.31 9.52 -9.65
N ILE A 79 -9.41 8.76 -10.73
CA ILE A 79 -8.30 8.05 -11.37
C ILE A 79 -7.80 8.90 -12.54
N SER A 80 -6.72 9.65 -12.34
CA SER A 80 -6.02 10.36 -13.42
C SER A 80 -4.87 9.55 -14.01
N LYS A 81 -4.31 10.01 -15.13
CA LYS A 81 -3.14 9.37 -15.75
C LYS A 81 -1.93 9.37 -14.81
N GLN A 82 -1.70 10.49 -14.12
CA GLN A 82 -0.61 10.66 -13.16
C GLN A 82 -0.81 9.75 -11.95
N TYR A 83 -2.05 9.61 -11.50
CA TYR A 83 -2.40 8.71 -10.41
C TYR A 83 -2.11 7.24 -10.77
N VAL A 84 -2.56 6.80 -11.95
CA VAL A 84 -2.28 5.43 -12.44
C VAL A 84 -0.78 5.20 -12.51
N LEU A 85 -0.02 6.15 -13.08
CA LEU A 85 1.43 6.04 -13.16
C LEU A 85 2.09 5.93 -11.77
N ALA A 86 1.65 6.73 -10.80
CA ALA A 86 2.17 6.69 -9.43
C ALA A 86 1.86 5.36 -8.73
N MET A 87 0.65 4.83 -8.87
CA MET A 87 0.28 3.53 -8.29
C MET A 87 0.98 2.36 -8.98
N SER A 88 1.18 2.43 -10.30
CA SER A 88 2.00 1.47 -11.05
C SER A 88 3.47 1.52 -10.62
N PHE A 89 4.03 2.72 -10.41
CA PHE A 89 5.39 2.87 -9.90
C PHE A 89 5.55 2.27 -8.50
N ALA A 90 4.61 2.53 -7.60
CA ALA A 90 4.57 1.92 -6.27
C ALA A 90 4.54 0.39 -6.32
N MET A 91 3.73 -0.18 -7.20
CA MET A 91 3.69 -1.64 -7.38
C MET A 91 5.00 -2.17 -7.98
N LEU A 92 5.59 -1.45 -8.92
CA LEU A 92 6.87 -1.83 -9.52
C LEU A 92 8.01 -1.82 -8.49
N GLU A 93 8.09 -0.80 -7.64
CA GLU A 93 9.03 -0.76 -6.52
C GLU A 93 8.82 -1.96 -5.59
N HIS A 94 7.57 -2.23 -5.20
CA HIS A 94 7.24 -3.35 -4.33
C HIS A 94 7.68 -4.70 -4.93
N LEU A 95 7.39 -4.95 -6.21
CA LEU A 95 7.79 -6.17 -6.91
C LEU A 95 9.31 -6.27 -7.06
N THR A 96 9.98 -5.16 -7.36
CA THR A 96 11.44 -5.12 -7.50
C THR A 96 12.12 -5.43 -6.16
N GLU A 97 11.63 -4.85 -5.07
CA GLU A 97 12.18 -5.08 -3.73
C GLU A 97 11.94 -6.50 -3.22
N ILE A 98 10.84 -7.16 -3.60
CA ILE A 98 10.66 -8.60 -3.31
C ILE A 98 11.80 -9.44 -3.91
N LEU A 99 12.28 -9.06 -5.11
CA LEU A 99 13.31 -9.82 -5.83
C LEU A 99 14.72 -9.52 -5.31
N ILE A 100 15.00 -8.27 -4.96
CA ILE A 100 16.36 -7.81 -4.62
C ILE A 100 16.57 -7.73 -3.10
N PHE A 101 15.56 -7.32 -2.33
CA PHE A 101 15.64 -7.04 -0.89
C PHE A 101 14.39 -7.56 -0.13
N PRO A 102 14.11 -8.87 -0.14
CA PRO A 102 12.88 -9.44 0.45
C PRO A 102 12.74 -9.15 1.95
N GLU A 103 13.86 -9.00 2.67
CA GLU A 103 13.91 -8.66 4.10
C GLU A 103 13.20 -7.35 4.43
N VAL A 104 13.17 -6.38 3.50
CA VAL A 104 12.47 -5.10 3.68
C VAL A 104 10.96 -5.30 3.83
N LYS A 105 10.40 -6.35 3.21
CA LYS A 105 8.97 -6.64 3.31
C LYS A 105 8.57 -7.35 4.61
N GLU A 106 9.54 -7.85 5.36
CA GLU A 106 9.34 -8.52 6.66
C GLU A 106 9.23 -7.55 7.84
N TYR A 107 9.39 -6.23 7.64
CA TYR A 107 9.14 -5.21 8.67
C TYR A 107 7.64 -5.06 8.97
N TRP A 108 7.05 -6.08 9.59
CA TRP A 108 5.63 -6.21 9.89
C TRP A 108 5.08 -5.04 10.72
N PHE A 109 5.87 -4.51 11.65
CA PHE A 109 5.49 -3.35 12.45
C PHE A 109 5.30 -2.10 11.59
N VAL A 110 6.22 -1.84 10.65
CA VAL A 110 6.12 -0.72 9.70
C VAL A 110 4.90 -0.89 8.81
N SER A 111 4.70 -2.10 8.27
CA SER A 111 3.54 -2.43 7.45
C SER A 111 2.21 -2.19 8.19
N ASN A 112 2.14 -2.58 9.47
CA ASN A 112 0.95 -2.37 10.31
C ASN A 112 0.72 -0.89 10.65
N ILE A 113 1.77 -0.10 10.88
CA ILE A 113 1.65 1.36 11.00
C ILE A 113 1.08 1.95 9.72
N GLY A 114 1.58 1.52 8.55
CA GLY A 114 1.06 1.94 7.26
C GLY A 114 -0.42 1.62 7.11
N LEU A 115 -0.85 0.42 7.48
CA LEU A 115 -2.27 0.04 7.49
C LEU A 115 -3.10 0.95 8.40
N LEU A 116 -2.61 1.25 9.62
CA LEU A 116 -3.28 2.17 10.53
C LEU A 116 -3.41 3.58 9.91
N MET A 117 -2.37 4.06 9.24
CA MET A 117 -2.40 5.33 8.50
C MET A 117 -3.45 5.30 7.39
N VAL A 118 -3.53 4.21 6.60
CA VAL A 118 -4.55 4.03 5.57
C VAL A 118 -5.95 4.16 6.17
N LEU A 119 -6.23 3.48 7.28
CA LEU A 119 -7.53 3.52 7.96
C LEU A 119 -7.86 4.92 8.50
N ILE A 120 -6.90 5.60 9.13
CA ILE A 120 -7.08 6.97 9.63
C ILE A 120 -7.35 7.94 8.48
N GLY A 121 -6.59 7.84 7.39
CA GLY A 121 -6.74 8.65 6.20
C GLY A 121 -8.11 8.46 5.55
N GLU A 122 -8.57 7.20 5.43
CA GLU A 122 -9.93 6.85 5.00
C GLU A 122 -10.99 7.54 5.85
N ILE A 123 -10.92 7.37 7.17
CA ILE A 123 -11.93 7.93 8.09
C ILE A 123 -12.01 9.46 7.96
N ILE A 124 -10.86 10.15 8.02
CA ILE A 124 -10.80 11.62 7.89
C ILE A 124 -11.39 12.05 6.55
N ARG A 125 -11.03 11.35 5.47
CA ARG A 125 -11.51 11.64 4.12
C ARG A 125 -13.02 11.49 4.02
N LYS A 126 -13.58 10.39 4.53
CA LYS A 126 -15.01 10.09 4.44
C LYS A 126 -15.82 11.02 5.34
N LEU A 127 -15.31 11.35 6.52
CA LEU A 127 -15.91 12.37 7.38
C LEU A 127 -15.93 13.74 6.68
N ALA A 128 -14.89 14.11 5.92
CA ALA A 128 -14.91 15.34 5.15
C ALA A 128 -16.03 15.33 4.09
N VAL A 129 -16.15 14.24 3.33
CA VAL A 129 -17.20 14.07 2.31
C VAL A 129 -18.59 14.12 2.94
N VAL A 130 -18.83 13.36 4.01
CA VAL A 130 -20.15 13.30 4.67
C VAL A 130 -20.51 14.62 5.34
N THR A 131 -19.56 15.28 6.02
CA THR A 131 -19.79 16.57 6.68
C THR A 131 -20.06 17.67 5.65
N ALA A 132 -19.36 17.65 4.51
CA ALA A 132 -19.57 18.63 3.46
C ALA A 132 -20.80 18.32 2.58
N GLY A 133 -21.21 17.06 2.48
CA GLY A 133 -22.38 16.61 1.74
C GLY A 133 -22.41 17.12 0.30
N ARG A 134 -23.45 17.86 -0.06
CA ARG A 134 -23.60 18.47 -1.40
C ARG A 134 -22.62 19.60 -1.71
N ALA A 135 -22.00 20.19 -0.68
CA ALA A 135 -20.93 21.18 -0.86
C ALA A 135 -19.59 20.51 -1.20
N PHE A 136 -19.49 19.18 -1.02
CA PHE A 136 -18.29 18.42 -1.39
C PHE A 136 -18.25 18.20 -2.91
N THR A 137 -17.58 19.10 -3.64
CA THR A 137 -17.44 18.95 -5.09
C THR A 137 -16.08 18.35 -5.45
N HIS A 138 -16.11 17.26 -6.22
CA HIS A 138 -14.89 16.67 -6.79
C HIS A 138 -14.36 17.49 -7.97
N VAL A 139 -15.25 18.06 -8.78
CA VAL A 139 -14.91 18.93 -9.93
C VAL A 139 -14.87 20.39 -9.49
N ILE A 140 -13.93 21.17 -10.02
CA ILE A 140 -13.88 22.63 -9.85
C ILE A 140 -15.18 23.21 -10.40
N ARG A 141 -16.13 23.56 -9.53
CA ARG A 141 -17.22 24.45 -9.92
C ARG A 141 -16.67 25.87 -9.90
N ILE A 142 -16.57 26.46 -11.08
CA ILE A 142 -16.16 27.86 -11.29
C ILE A 142 -17.36 28.82 -11.07
N TYR A 143 -18.58 28.27 -10.90
CA TYR A 143 -19.77 29.05 -10.64
C TYR A 143 -20.05 29.13 -9.14
N HIS A 144 -20.04 30.37 -8.64
CA HIS A 144 -20.56 30.75 -7.33
C HIS A 144 -22.07 30.44 -7.33
N GLU A 145 -22.50 29.39 -6.63
CA GLU A 145 -23.89 29.34 -6.19
C GLU A 145 -23.97 30.25 -4.96
N ASP A 146 -24.81 31.29 -5.01
CA ASP A 146 -24.96 32.34 -3.99
C ASP A 146 -25.33 31.84 -2.57
N GLN A 147 -25.47 30.52 -2.40
CA GLN A 147 -25.82 29.84 -1.16
C GLN A 147 -24.71 28.92 -0.61
N HIS A 148 -23.45 29.03 -1.06
CA HIS A 148 -22.33 28.28 -0.47
C HIS A 148 -21.96 28.82 0.92
N GLN A 149 -22.49 28.19 1.98
CA GLN A 149 -22.08 28.49 3.35
C GLN A 149 -20.81 27.74 3.74
N LEU A 150 -19.95 28.42 4.50
CA LEU A 150 -18.72 27.83 5.04
C LEU A 150 -19.08 26.73 6.06
N ILE A 151 -18.52 25.53 5.86
CA ILE A 151 -18.74 24.38 6.73
C ILE A 151 -17.68 24.38 7.84
N THR A 152 -18.10 24.63 9.08
CA THR A 152 -17.21 24.76 10.25
C THR A 152 -17.47 23.74 11.36
N HIS A 153 -18.41 22.80 11.14
CA HIS A 153 -18.76 21.76 12.09
C HIS A 153 -18.14 20.40 11.71
N GLY A 154 -18.30 19.39 12.58
CA GLY A 154 -17.74 18.05 12.36
C GLY A 154 -16.21 18.08 12.25
N VAL A 155 -15.65 17.36 11.28
CA VAL A 155 -14.20 17.28 11.08
C VAL A 155 -13.56 18.63 10.69
N TYR A 156 -14.35 19.53 10.11
CA TYR A 156 -13.89 20.87 9.71
C TYR A 156 -13.61 21.81 10.90
N ARG A 157 -14.07 21.45 12.11
CA ARG A 157 -13.71 22.18 13.35
C ARG A 157 -12.24 22.00 13.73
N PHE A 158 -11.63 20.90 13.32
CA PHE A 158 -10.25 20.57 13.69
C PHE A 158 -9.23 20.96 12.61
N MET A 159 -9.63 20.97 11.34
CA MET A 159 -8.75 21.37 10.23
C MET A 159 -9.55 21.92 9.05
N ARG A 160 -8.97 22.89 8.32
CA ARG A 160 -9.64 23.56 7.19
C ARG A 160 -9.81 22.69 5.95
N HIS A 161 -8.89 21.73 5.75
CA HIS A 161 -8.87 20.88 4.55
C HIS A 161 -8.77 19.38 4.91
N PRO A 162 -9.80 18.81 5.56
CA PRO A 162 -9.79 17.43 5.99
C PRO A 162 -9.78 16.45 4.81
N GLY A 163 -10.42 16.78 3.69
CA GLY A 163 -10.38 15.94 2.48
C GLY A 163 -8.97 15.78 1.88
N TYR A 164 -8.15 16.84 1.89
CA TYR A 164 -6.75 16.79 1.45
C TYR A 164 -5.87 16.05 2.45
N SER A 165 -6.04 16.35 3.74
CA SER A 165 -5.27 15.72 4.82
C SER A 165 -5.52 14.21 4.86
N GLY A 166 -6.78 13.78 4.78
CA GLY A 166 -7.15 12.37 4.71
C GLY A 166 -6.54 11.66 3.50
N PHE A 167 -6.58 12.29 2.32
CA PHE A 167 -5.96 11.71 1.11
C PHE A 167 -4.43 11.61 1.22
N LEU A 168 -3.76 12.63 1.75
CA LEU A 168 -2.31 12.61 1.94
C LEU A 168 -1.90 11.48 2.90
N ILE A 169 -2.55 11.38 4.06
CA ILE A 169 -2.28 10.34 5.05
C ILE A 169 -2.54 8.95 4.45
N TRP A 170 -3.67 8.78 3.75
CA TRP A 170 -4.02 7.53 3.09
C TRP A 170 -2.96 7.14 2.05
N ALA A 171 -2.62 8.05 1.14
CA ALA A 171 -1.70 7.78 0.05
C ALA A 171 -0.29 7.45 0.54
N VAL A 172 0.24 8.22 1.50
CA VAL A 172 1.54 7.90 2.13
C VAL A 172 1.45 6.60 2.94
N GLY A 173 0.36 6.40 3.68
CA GLY A 173 0.09 5.19 4.44
C GLY A 173 0.13 3.92 3.58
N THR A 174 -0.38 3.97 2.34
CA THR A 174 -0.28 2.82 1.42
C THR A 174 1.17 2.46 1.10
N GLN A 175 2.07 3.44 0.98
CA GLN A 175 3.49 3.20 0.66
C GLN A 175 4.25 2.68 1.89
N VAL A 176 3.96 3.21 3.07
CA VAL A 176 4.48 2.68 4.35
C VAL A 176 3.99 1.25 4.57
N MET A 177 2.71 0.96 4.25
CA MET A 177 2.13 -0.38 4.38
C MET A 177 2.83 -1.41 3.49
N LEU A 178 3.18 -1.02 2.26
CA LEU A 178 3.97 -1.81 1.31
C LEU A 178 5.47 -1.87 1.65
N CYS A 179 5.92 -1.14 2.67
CA CYS A 179 7.33 -0.95 3.00
C CYS A 179 8.15 -0.46 1.80
N ASN A 180 7.62 0.52 1.05
CA ASN A 180 8.25 1.12 -0.13
C ASN A 180 8.91 2.45 0.23
N PRO A 181 10.22 2.50 0.52
CA PRO A 181 10.89 3.72 0.98
C PRO A 181 10.90 4.84 -0.08
N VAL A 182 11.15 4.53 -1.35
CA VAL A 182 11.25 5.53 -2.42
C VAL A 182 9.88 6.13 -2.69
N SER A 183 8.85 5.30 -2.87
CA SER A 183 7.48 5.76 -3.08
C SER A 183 6.94 6.51 -1.87
N THR A 184 7.32 6.14 -0.64
CA THR A 184 6.91 6.88 0.57
C THR A 184 7.38 8.34 0.51
N VAL A 185 8.66 8.57 0.18
CA VAL A 185 9.22 9.92 0.03
C VAL A 185 8.58 10.65 -1.15
N ALA A 186 8.46 9.98 -2.30
CA ALA A 186 7.91 10.57 -3.51
C ALA A 186 6.44 11.00 -3.33
N PHE A 187 5.59 10.12 -2.79
CA PHE A 187 4.17 10.41 -2.54
C PHE A 187 4.03 11.56 -1.53
N THR A 188 4.81 11.54 -0.45
CA THR A 188 4.80 12.61 0.56
C THR A 188 5.12 13.96 -0.10
N TYR A 189 6.23 14.06 -0.82
CA TYR A 189 6.67 15.31 -1.44
C TYR A 189 5.71 15.80 -2.53
N VAL A 190 5.31 14.92 -3.45
CA VAL A 190 4.44 15.29 -4.59
C VAL A 190 3.08 15.75 -4.09
N LEU A 191 2.45 15.01 -3.16
CA LEU A 191 1.14 15.37 -2.65
C LEU A 191 1.19 16.60 -1.75
N TRP A 192 2.20 16.72 -0.89
CA TRP A 192 2.37 17.91 -0.07
C TRP A 192 2.52 19.16 -0.94
N ARG A 193 3.36 19.10 -1.99
CA ARG A 193 3.52 20.21 -2.94
C ARG A 193 2.23 20.52 -3.69
N PHE A 194 1.52 19.48 -4.15
CA PHE A 194 0.26 19.63 -4.88
C PHE A 194 -0.80 20.34 -4.02
N PHE A 195 -0.98 19.91 -2.77
CA PHE A 195 -1.94 20.54 -1.86
C PHE A 195 -1.52 21.92 -1.40
N SER A 196 -0.23 22.13 -1.10
CA SER A 196 0.28 23.44 -0.68
C SER A 196 0.09 24.52 -1.75
N LYS A 197 0.16 24.15 -3.04
CA LYS A 197 -0.15 25.07 -4.15
C LYS A 197 -1.64 25.37 -4.30
N ARG A 198 -2.52 24.49 -3.84
CA ARG A 198 -3.99 24.61 -3.98
C ARG A 198 -4.66 25.30 -2.80
N ILE A 199 -4.02 25.28 -1.64
CA ILE A 199 -4.49 25.99 -0.46
C ILE A 199 -3.98 27.44 -0.56
N PRO A 200 -4.86 28.43 -0.80
CA PRO A 200 -4.44 29.82 -0.92
C PRO A 200 -3.84 30.32 0.40
N TYR A 201 -2.87 31.24 0.31
CA TYR A 201 -2.30 31.86 1.49
C TYR A 201 -3.38 32.68 2.23
N PRO A 202 -3.36 32.77 3.59
CA PRO A 202 -4.42 33.39 4.38
C PRO A 202 -4.76 34.87 4.10
N ALA A 203 -4.03 35.54 3.19
CA ALA A 203 -4.28 36.93 2.82
C ALA A 203 -5.55 37.13 1.98
N GLU A 204 -6.09 36.09 1.34
CA GLU A 204 -7.32 36.18 0.56
C GLU A 204 -8.50 35.49 1.27
N ARG A 205 -9.35 36.36 1.84
CA ARG A 205 -10.53 36.15 2.67
C ARG A 205 -11.44 34.95 2.35
N THR A 206 -11.71 34.16 3.39
CA THR A 206 -13.01 33.61 3.87
C THR A 206 -14.00 32.87 2.96
N SER A 207 -13.78 32.70 1.66
CA SER A 207 -14.86 32.20 0.77
C SER A 207 -14.49 31.00 -0.13
N TYR A 208 -13.40 30.28 0.17
CA TYR A 208 -12.94 29.21 -0.71
C TYR A 208 -12.93 27.86 0.02
N ILE A 209 -13.90 27.00 -0.31
CA ILE A 209 -13.72 25.55 -0.21
C ILE A 209 -12.97 25.15 -1.49
N PRO A 210 -11.66 24.84 -1.44
CA PRO A 210 -10.93 24.52 -2.64
C PRO A 210 -11.43 23.16 -3.17
N SER A 211 -11.85 23.16 -4.43
CA SER A 211 -12.24 21.98 -5.21
C SER A 211 -11.32 20.79 -4.98
N LEU A 212 -11.90 19.63 -4.68
CA LEU A 212 -11.13 18.51 -4.15
C LEU A 212 -10.41 17.64 -5.17
N MET A 213 -10.72 17.66 -6.47
CA MET A 213 -9.96 16.84 -7.43
C MET A 213 -10.04 17.27 -8.90
N SER A 214 -8.90 17.70 -9.42
CA SER A 214 -8.50 17.35 -10.78
C SER A 214 -7.01 17.04 -10.66
N PHE A 215 -6.66 15.76 -10.63
CA PHE A 215 -5.27 15.32 -10.72
C PHE A 215 -4.81 15.38 -12.18
#